data_AF-A0A926Z807-F1
#
_entry.id   AF-A0A926Z807-F1
#
_cell.length_a   1.000
_cell.length_b   1.000
_cell.length_c   1.000
_cell.angle_alpha   90.00
_cell.angle_beta   90.00
_cell.angle_gamma   90.00
#
_symmetry.space_group_name_H-M   'P 1'
#
loop_
_entity.id
_entity.type
_entity.pdbx_description
1 polymer ?
#
loop_
_entity_poly.entity_id
_entity_poly.type
_entity_poly.pdbx_seq_one_letter_code
_entity_poly.pdbx_strand_id
1 'polypeptide(L)'
;MDYESRINESQQKVYEKAVATKILDLMDKLRNSSNENDRKRWIWELLQNAKDVKNLNRQGVDVIVDLDQQEKILLFKHNGRCFSTDNITFLIEQVSTKERNPENTEETGKFGTGFLTTHLLSEVVEVRGVVKDDDLPYRKFCITLDRKSVEIPEIIVSLKESIKELRQLAKAEDYKNYKEDDFNTSFTYHLDEDGL
;
A
#
# COMPACT_ATOMS: atom_id res chain seq x y z
N MET A 1 -34.68 -4.72 -10.14
CA MET A 1 -33.71 -3.70 -9.69
C MET A 1 -34.53 -2.61 -9.02
N ASP A 2 -34.45 -2.53 -7.70
CA ASP A 2 -35.19 -1.55 -6.88
C ASP A 2 -34.37 -0.25 -6.70
N TYR A 3 -34.98 0.73 -6.05
CA TYR A 3 -34.30 2.00 -5.76
C TYR A 3 -33.11 1.81 -4.82
N GLU A 4 -33.16 0.85 -3.90
CA GLU A 4 -32.07 0.55 -2.96
C GLU A 4 -30.81 0.10 -3.69
N SER A 5 -30.95 -0.86 -4.62
CA SER A 5 -29.88 -1.34 -5.49
C SER A 5 -29.27 -0.20 -6.30
N ARG A 6 -30.11 0.69 -6.84
CA ARG A 6 -29.65 1.87 -7.59
C ARG A 6 -28.91 2.89 -6.73
N ILE A 7 -29.36 3.11 -5.49
CA ILE A 7 -28.69 3.99 -4.52
C ILE A 7 -27.31 3.43 -4.19
N ASN A 8 -27.21 2.14 -3.89
CA ASN A 8 -25.94 1.47 -3.58
C ASN A 8 -24.97 1.50 -4.77
N GLU A 9 -25.44 1.20 -5.99
CA GLU A 9 -24.62 1.35 -7.20
C GLU A 9 -24.14 2.78 -7.43
N SER A 10 -25.01 3.77 -7.17
CA SER A 10 -24.66 5.19 -7.32
C SER A 10 -23.62 5.61 -6.28
N GLN A 11 -23.80 5.24 -5.01
CA GLN A 11 -22.84 5.53 -3.94
C GLN A 11 -21.49 4.89 -4.23
N GLN A 12 -21.47 3.63 -4.67
CA GLN A 12 -20.24 2.93 -5.05
C GLN A 12 -19.51 3.65 -6.20
N LYS A 13 -20.23 4.10 -7.24
CA LYS A 13 -19.63 4.85 -8.35
C LYS A 13 -19.04 6.19 -7.90
N VAL A 14 -19.76 6.93 -7.03
CA VAL A 14 -19.25 8.20 -6.49
C VAL A 14 -18.01 7.95 -5.64
N TYR A 15 -18.03 6.92 -4.80
CA TYR A 15 -16.91 6.52 -3.96
C TYR A 15 -15.67 6.18 -4.79
N GLU A 16 -15.80 5.27 -5.76
CA GLU A 16 -14.71 4.86 -6.65
C GLU A 16 -14.10 6.06 -7.38
N LYS A 17 -14.94 6.97 -7.88
CA LYS A 17 -14.49 8.19 -8.54
C LYS A 17 -13.72 9.10 -7.57
N ALA A 18 -14.21 9.29 -6.34
CA ALA A 18 -13.55 10.12 -5.35
C ALA A 18 -12.17 9.57 -4.96
N VAL A 19 -12.06 8.24 -4.75
CA VAL A 19 -10.79 7.57 -4.45
C VAL A 19 -9.82 7.71 -5.63
N ALA A 20 -10.29 7.45 -6.85
CA ALA A 20 -9.47 7.58 -8.06
C ALA A 20 -8.97 9.01 -8.28
N THR A 21 -9.83 10.03 -8.12
CA THR A 21 -9.42 11.44 -8.21
C THR A 21 -8.38 11.80 -7.17
N LYS A 22 -8.56 11.34 -5.92
CA LYS A 22 -7.56 11.56 -4.86
C LYS A 22 -6.21 10.93 -5.20
N ILE A 23 -6.20 9.71 -5.72
CA ILE A 23 -4.97 9.03 -6.14
C ILE A 23 -4.28 9.82 -7.26
N LEU A 24 -5.03 10.23 -8.28
CA LEU A 24 -4.52 11.04 -9.38
C LEU A 24 -3.89 12.34 -8.86
N ASP A 25 -4.62 13.10 -8.05
CA ASP A 25 -4.13 14.38 -7.49
C ASP A 25 -2.85 14.21 -6.67
N LEU A 26 -2.70 13.09 -5.96
CA LEU A 26 -1.50 12.81 -5.17
C LEU A 26 -0.34 12.33 -6.05
N MET A 27 -0.60 11.47 -7.03
CA MET A 27 0.40 11.02 -8.00
C MET A 27 0.91 12.19 -8.85
N ASP A 28 0.04 13.09 -9.29
CA ASP A 28 0.43 14.28 -10.06
C ASP A 28 1.31 15.22 -9.22
N LYS A 29 1.04 15.35 -7.91
CA LYS A 29 1.93 16.09 -7.00
C LYS A 29 3.29 15.42 -6.86
N LEU A 30 3.33 14.09 -6.79
CA LEU A 30 4.59 13.34 -6.70
C LEU A 30 5.40 13.45 -7.99
N ARG A 31 4.78 13.25 -9.15
CA ARG A 31 5.39 13.41 -10.49
C ARG A 31 5.99 14.80 -10.70
N ASN A 32 5.29 15.82 -10.24
CA ASN A 32 5.73 17.22 -10.37
C ASN A 32 6.68 17.68 -9.25
N SER A 33 7.01 16.81 -8.28
CA SER A 33 7.96 17.16 -7.22
C SER A 33 9.38 17.20 -7.80
N SER A 34 10.00 18.39 -7.81
CA SER A 34 11.30 18.63 -8.48
C SER A 34 12.51 18.53 -7.53
N ASN A 35 12.33 18.01 -6.32
CA ASN A 35 13.36 18.01 -5.28
C ASN A 35 14.05 16.64 -5.20
N GLU A 36 15.37 16.62 -5.41
CA GLU A 36 16.16 15.37 -5.31
C GLU A 36 16.06 14.69 -3.95
N ASN A 37 15.83 15.47 -2.87
CA ASN A 37 15.63 14.91 -1.55
C ASN A 37 14.30 14.16 -1.43
N ASP A 38 13.28 14.55 -2.20
CA ASP A 38 11.99 13.85 -2.22
C ASP A 38 12.13 12.49 -2.91
N ARG A 39 12.99 12.38 -3.94
CA ARG A 39 13.33 11.10 -4.59
C ARG A 39 14.03 10.10 -3.68
N LYS A 40 14.73 10.55 -2.62
CA LYS A 40 15.37 9.66 -1.64
C LYS A 40 14.48 9.36 -0.43
N ARG A 41 13.30 9.96 -0.37
CA ARG A 41 12.43 9.87 0.81
C ARG A 41 11.78 8.50 0.96
N TRP A 42 11.59 7.77 -0.14
CA TRP A 42 10.92 6.47 -0.14
C TRP A 42 11.51 5.49 0.89
N ILE A 43 12.85 5.45 1.06
CA ILE A 43 13.47 4.48 1.98
C ILE A 43 13.13 4.81 3.43
N TRP A 44 13.09 6.09 3.77
CA TRP A 44 12.71 6.54 5.10
C TRP A 44 11.24 6.27 5.39
N GLU A 45 10.36 6.46 4.39
CA GLU A 45 8.94 6.14 4.52
C GLU A 45 8.73 4.62 4.72
N LEU A 46 9.46 3.77 3.99
CA LEU A 46 9.40 2.32 4.18
C LEU A 46 9.96 1.87 5.53
N LEU A 47 11.08 2.44 5.97
CA LEU A 47 11.64 2.16 7.30
C LEU A 47 10.70 2.60 8.42
N GLN A 48 10.05 3.76 8.27
CA GLN A 48 9.06 4.25 9.22
C GLN A 48 7.82 3.35 9.23
N ASN A 49 7.30 2.95 8.07
CA ASN A 49 6.19 2.00 7.97
C ASN A 49 6.52 0.68 8.66
N ALA A 50 7.71 0.12 8.43
CA ALA A 50 8.16 -1.10 9.09
C ALA A 50 8.24 -0.93 10.62
N LYS A 51 8.82 0.18 11.10
CA LYS A 51 8.92 0.51 12.53
C LYS A 51 7.55 0.66 13.19
N ASP A 52 6.59 1.31 12.54
CA ASP A 52 5.24 1.58 13.07
C ASP A 52 4.47 0.26 13.31
N VAL A 53 4.83 -0.82 12.61
CA VAL A 53 4.24 -2.15 12.76
C VAL A 53 5.14 -3.14 13.51
N LYS A 54 6.10 -2.67 14.32
CA LYS A 54 6.94 -3.56 15.13
C LYS A 54 6.12 -4.51 16.01
N ASN A 55 6.61 -5.71 16.22
CA ASN A 55 6.01 -6.64 17.18
C ASN A 55 6.20 -6.14 18.62
N LEU A 56 5.20 -6.34 19.48
CA LEU A 56 5.18 -5.80 20.85
C LEU A 56 6.36 -6.32 21.70
N ASN A 57 6.80 -7.55 21.44
CA ASN A 57 7.87 -8.21 22.18
C ASN A 57 9.27 -7.88 21.63
N ARG A 58 9.39 -6.98 20.64
CA ARG A 58 10.64 -6.65 19.97
C ARG A 58 11.04 -5.19 20.17
N GLN A 59 12.35 -4.95 20.26
CA GLN A 59 12.90 -3.59 20.35
C GLN A 59 12.81 -2.85 19.01
N GLY A 60 12.85 -3.57 17.89
CA GLY A 60 12.77 -3.03 16.53
C GLY A 60 12.32 -4.07 15.51
N VAL A 61 12.47 -3.72 14.24
CA VAL A 61 12.12 -4.56 13.07
C VAL A 61 13.38 -4.75 12.23
N ASP A 62 13.57 -5.97 11.72
CA ASP A 62 14.62 -6.24 10.75
C ASP A 62 14.09 -5.97 9.35
N VAL A 63 14.94 -5.41 8.51
CA VAL A 63 14.62 -5.02 7.15
C VAL A 63 15.68 -5.59 6.20
N ILE A 64 15.23 -6.10 5.07
CA ILE A 64 16.08 -6.45 3.93
C ILE A 64 15.68 -5.55 2.76
N VAL A 65 16.67 -4.99 2.08
CA VAL A 65 16.50 -4.25 0.82
C VAL A 65 17.41 -4.87 -0.21
N ASP A 66 16.81 -5.56 -1.18
CA ASP A 66 17.51 -6.23 -2.27
C ASP A 66 17.27 -5.46 -3.57
N LEU A 67 18.34 -5.16 -4.31
CA LEU A 67 18.27 -4.57 -5.65
C LEU A 67 18.79 -5.58 -6.67
N ASP A 68 17.91 -6.01 -7.57
CA ASP A 68 18.28 -6.75 -8.76
C ASP A 68 18.40 -5.77 -9.94
N GLN A 69 19.64 -5.48 -10.33
CA GLN A 69 19.91 -4.55 -11.44
C GLN A 69 19.59 -5.14 -12.82
N GLN A 70 19.59 -6.47 -12.96
CA GLN A 70 19.33 -7.12 -14.24
C GLN A 70 17.83 -7.12 -14.54
N GLU A 71 17.03 -7.51 -13.54
CA GLU A 71 15.57 -7.55 -13.63
C GLU A 71 14.93 -6.18 -13.34
N LYS A 72 15.73 -5.18 -12.94
CA LYS A 72 15.28 -3.84 -12.54
C LYS A 72 14.22 -3.92 -11.43
N ILE A 73 14.49 -4.70 -10.40
CA ILE A 73 13.57 -4.90 -9.27
C ILE A 73 14.23 -4.42 -7.99
N LEU A 74 13.51 -3.59 -7.22
CA LEU A 74 13.84 -3.31 -5.84
C LEU A 74 12.84 -4.01 -4.92
N LEU A 75 13.34 -4.80 -4.00
CA LEU A 75 12.56 -5.60 -3.07
C LEU A 75 12.84 -5.15 -1.63
N PHE A 76 11.84 -4.59 -0.98
CA PHE A 76 11.88 -4.25 0.44
C PHE A 76 11.12 -5.30 1.23
N LYS A 77 11.73 -5.87 2.27
CA LYS A 77 11.10 -6.84 3.17
C LYS A 77 11.29 -6.44 4.62
N HIS A 78 10.31 -6.78 5.47
CA HIS A 78 10.47 -6.64 6.92
C HIS A 78 9.72 -7.74 7.70
N ASN A 79 10.12 -7.98 8.94
CA ASN A 79 9.49 -8.95 9.86
C ASN A 79 8.59 -8.27 10.91
N GLY A 80 7.88 -7.23 10.49
CA GLY A 80 6.88 -6.56 11.33
C GLY A 80 5.61 -7.40 11.49
N ARG A 81 4.61 -6.85 12.17
CA ARG A 81 3.30 -7.47 12.35
C ARG A 81 2.63 -7.75 11.00
N CYS A 82 1.76 -8.77 11.01
CA CYS A 82 0.84 -9.07 9.91
C CYS A 82 -0.06 -7.87 9.60
N PHE A 83 -0.58 -7.85 8.37
CA PHE A 83 -1.64 -6.94 7.99
C PHE A 83 -2.98 -7.34 8.62
N SER A 84 -3.87 -6.36 8.79
CA SER A 84 -5.30 -6.60 8.85
C SER A 84 -5.94 -6.40 7.48
N THR A 85 -7.16 -6.90 7.28
CA THR A 85 -7.91 -6.64 6.04
C THR A 85 -8.12 -5.13 5.82
N ASP A 86 -8.34 -4.38 6.90
CA ASP A 86 -8.45 -2.91 6.84
C ASP A 86 -7.15 -2.24 6.38
N ASN A 87 -5.99 -2.69 6.90
CA ASN A 87 -4.70 -2.11 6.50
C ASN A 87 -4.44 -2.28 5.00
N ILE A 88 -4.79 -3.44 4.42
CA ILE A 88 -4.63 -3.68 2.99
C ILE A 88 -5.61 -2.82 2.20
N THR A 89 -6.85 -2.69 2.66
CA THR A 89 -7.87 -1.82 2.04
C THR A 89 -7.41 -0.36 2.04
N PHE A 90 -6.83 0.13 3.13
CA PHE A 90 -6.28 1.48 3.22
C PHE A 90 -5.12 1.72 2.26
N LEU A 91 -4.27 0.71 2.01
CA LEU A 91 -3.23 0.79 0.98
C LEU A 91 -3.84 0.90 -0.43
N ILE A 92 -4.86 0.10 -0.73
CA ILE A 92 -5.55 0.11 -2.03
C ILE A 92 -6.26 1.45 -2.26
N GLU A 93 -6.95 1.98 -1.27
CA GLU A 93 -7.81 3.16 -1.39
C GLU A 93 -7.10 4.47 -0.98
N GLN A 94 -5.81 4.37 -0.67
CA GLN A 94 -4.96 5.48 -0.25
C GLN A 94 -5.53 6.23 0.98
N VAL A 95 -6.16 5.53 1.91
CA VAL A 95 -6.73 6.12 3.13
C VAL A 95 -5.63 6.30 4.18
N SER A 96 -5.52 7.51 4.73
CA SER A 96 -4.62 7.79 5.84
C SER A 96 -5.26 7.36 7.14
N THR A 97 -4.58 6.51 7.91
CA THR A 97 -5.02 6.10 9.25
C THR A 97 -4.57 7.05 10.36
N LYS A 98 -3.63 7.97 10.10
CA LYS A 98 -3.16 8.94 11.11
C LYS A 98 -4.21 10.05 11.26
N GLU A 99 -4.77 10.19 12.47
CA GLU A 99 -5.66 11.31 12.81
C GLU A 99 -4.94 12.63 12.57
N ARG A 100 -5.58 13.58 11.88
CA ARG A 100 -5.02 14.92 11.73
C ARG A 100 -5.19 15.65 13.06
N ASN A 101 -4.16 15.64 13.90
CA ASN A 101 -4.18 16.42 15.13
C ASN A 101 -3.69 17.85 14.83
N PRO A 102 -4.55 18.89 14.85
CA PRO A 102 -4.19 20.23 14.39
C PRO A 102 -3.12 20.94 15.24
N GLU A 103 -2.84 20.45 16.44
CA GLU A 103 -1.83 21.03 17.35
C GLU A 103 -0.41 20.46 17.17
N ASN A 104 -0.26 19.32 16.49
CA ASN A 104 1.05 18.73 16.17
C ASN A 104 1.48 19.08 14.75
N THR A 105 2.01 20.29 14.56
CA THR A 105 2.63 20.70 13.29
C THR A 105 3.94 19.95 12.99
N GLU A 106 4.46 19.18 13.95
CA GLU A 106 5.68 18.36 13.86
C GLU A 106 5.42 16.86 13.65
N GLU A 107 4.17 16.44 13.41
CA GLU A 107 3.94 15.10 12.88
C GLU A 107 4.53 15.04 11.47
N THR A 108 5.64 14.30 11.37
CA THR A 108 6.36 13.94 10.14
C THR A 108 5.42 13.19 9.21
N GLY A 109 4.60 13.94 8.46
CA GLY A 109 3.57 13.38 7.60
C GLY A 109 2.38 14.32 7.40
N LYS A 110 2.60 15.52 6.85
CA LYS A 110 1.49 16.40 6.40
C LYS A 110 0.56 15.75 5.37
N PHE A 111 0.95 14.59 4.87
CA PHE A 111 0.14 13.70 4.06
C PHE A 111 0.31 12.31 4.68
N GLY A 112 -0.76 11.69 5.18
CA GLY A 112 -0.76 10.26 5.52
C GLY A 112 -0.70 9.39 4.26
N THR A 113 0.34 9.63 3.48
CA THR A 113 0.61 9.10 2.14
C THR A 113 2.05 8.63 2.04
N GLY A 114 2.73 8.37 3.17
CA GLY A 114 4.13 7.95 3.20
C GLY A 114 4.40 6.75 2.28
N PHE A 115 3.45 5.81 2.23
CA PHE A 115 3.50 4.71 1.27
C PHE A 115 3.31 5.15 -0.20
N LEU A 116 2.49 6.16 -0.49
CA LEU A 116 2.37 6.65 -1.87
C LEU A 116 3.68 7.28 -2.37
N THR A 117 4.46 7.92 -1.48
CA THR A 117 5.78 8.46 -1.82
C THR A 117 6.73 7.39 -2.37
N THR A 118 6.54 6.12 -2.02
CA THR A 118 7.35 5.03 -2.56
C THR A 118 7.07 4.76 -4.03
N HIS A 119 5.96 5.25 -4.57
CA HIS A 119 5.64 5.15 -5.99
C HIS A 119 6.52 6.06 -6.86
N LEU A 120 7.36 6.91 -6.24
CA LEU A 120 8.48 7.57 -6.94
C LEU A 120 9.54 6.58 -7.44
N LEU A 121 9.63 5.37 -6.84
CA LEU A 121 10.49 4.30 -7.34
C LEU A 121 9.87 3.53 -8.51
N SER A 122 8.56 3.34 -8.42
CA SER A 122 7.76 2.64 -9.43
C SER A 122 6.29 2.94 -9.19
N GLU A 123 5.58 3.34 -10.25
CA GLU A 123 4.14 3.58 -10.17
C GLU A 123 3.33 2.27 -10.01
N VAL A 124 3.98 1.12 -10.10
CA VAL A 124 3.38 -0.21 -9.90
C VAL A 124 4.13 -0.96 -8.80
N VAL A 125 3.43 -1.26 -7.71
CA VAL A 125 4.00 -1.93 -6.54
C VAL A 125 3.26 -3.23 -6.25
N GLU A 126 3.97 -4.35 -6.19
CA GLU A 126 3.42 -5.60 -5.70
C GLU A 126 3.60 -5.68 -4.18
N VAL A 127 2.50 -5.91 -3.46
CA VAL A 127 2.49 -6.07 -2.01
C VAL A 127 2.17 -7.52 -1.67
N ARG A 128 3.12 -8.20 -1.01
CA ARG A 128 2.91 -9.54 -0.46
C ARG A 128 3.00 -9.49 1.05
N GLY A 129 2.16 -10.29 1.68
CA GLY A 129 2.06 -10.28 3.13
C GLY A 129 1.34 -11.48 3.69
N VAL A 130 1.34 -11.53 5.02
CA VAL A 130 0.41 -12.36 5.79
C VAL A 130 -0.63 -11.44 6.41
N VAL A 131 -1.90 -11.81 6.30
CA VAL A 131 -3.03 -11.16 6.97
C VAL A 131 -3.45 -11.97 8.20
N LYS A 132 -3.82 -11.27 9.27
CA LYS A 132 -4.43 -11.84 10.47
C LYS A 132 -5.39 -10.82 11.08
N ASP A 133 -6.68 -11.07 10.96
CA ASP A 133 -7.74 -10.40 11.73
C ASP A 133 -8.09 -11.27 12.96
N ASP A 134 -8.60 -10.68 14.05
CA ASP A 134 -8.70 -11.30 15.37
C ASP A 134 -9.30 -12.73 15.36
N ASP A 135 -10.42 -12.92 14.66
CA ASP A 135 -11.16 -14.18 14.64
C ASP A 135 -10.86 -15.09 13.43
N LEU A 136 -9.92 -14.69 12.56
CA LEU A 136 -9.63 -15.40 11.32
C LEU A 136 -8.25 -16.07 11.33
N PRO A 137 -8.06 -17.19 10.60
CA PRO A 137 -6.74 -17.81 10.46
C PRO A 137 -5.79 -16.89 9.67
N TYR A 138 -4.49 -17.10 9.86
CA TYR A 138 -3.48 -16.45 9.01
C TYR A 138 -3.70 -16.84 7.55
N ARG A 139 -3.58 -15.90 6.63
CA ARG A 139 -3.58 -16.17 5.18
C ARG A 139 -2.53 -15.34 4.48
N LYS A 140 -2.00 -15.87 3.38
CA LYS A 140 -1.10 -15.10 2.51
C LYS A 140 -1.92 -14.32 1.50
N PHE A 141 -1.48 -13.12 1.17
CA PHE A 141 -2.02 -12.34 0.07
C PHE A 141 -0.90 -11.81 -0.83
N CYS A 142 -1.31 -11.48 -2.05
CA CYS A 142 -0.53 -10.75 -3.03
C CYS A 142 -1.50 -9.82 -3.74
N ILE A 143 -1.23 -8.52 -3.71
CA ILE A 143 -1.98 -7.52 -4.46
C ILE A 143 -1.03 -6.64 -5.27
N THR A 144 -1.54 -6.07 -6.34
CA THR A 144 -0.85 -5.10 -7.18
C THR A 144 -1.48 -3.73 -6.99
N LEU A 145 -0.67 -2.74 -6.62
CA LEU A 145 -1.06 -1.35 -6.55
C LEU A 145 -0.54 -0.65 -7.81
N ASP A 146 -1.41 -0.51 -8.80
CA ASP A 146 -1.10 0.18 -10.06
C ASP A 146 -1.62 1.61 -10.02
N ARG A 147 -0.69 2.56 -10.12
CA ARG A 147 -0.89 4.01 -10.09
C ARG A 147 -0.42 4.69 -11.37
N LYS A 148 -0.17 3.93 -12.43
CA LYS A 148 0.44 4.44 -13.67
C LYS A 148 -0.48 5.37 -14.46
N SER A 149 -1.77 5.06 -14.52
CA SER A 149 -2.70 5.82 -15.35
C SER A 149 -2.89 7.26 -14.86
N VAL A 150 -3.15 8.16 -15.82
CA VAL A 150 -3.59 9.55 -15.60
C VAL A 150 -5.09 9.73 -15.82
N GLU A 151 -5.79 8.67 -16.26
CA GLU A 151 -7.20 8.69 -16.59
C GLU A 151 -8.04 8.06 -15.48
N ILE A 152 -8.98 8.81 -14.93
CA ILE A 152 -9.85 8.36 -13.82
C ILE A 152 -10.51 7.00 -14.08
N PRO A 153 -11.08 6.72 -15.28
CA PRO A 153 -11.69 5.41 -15.53
C PRO A 153 -10.70 4.24 -15.42
N GLU A 154 -9.46 4.43 -15.86
CA GLU A 154 -8.42 3.39 -15.78
C GLU A 154 -7.92 3.20 -14.35
N ILE A 155 -7.76 4.27 -13.57
CA ILE A 155 -7.44 4.18 -12.14
C ILE A 155 -8.52 3.40 -11.40
N ILE A 156 -9.81 3.59 -11.74
CA ILE A 156 -10.91 2.81 -11.18
C ILE A 156 -10.79 1.32 -11.55
N VAL A 157 -10.37 1.00 -12.77
CA VAL A 157 -10.12 -0.39 -13.19
C VAL A 157 -9.00 -1.01 -12.34
N SER A 158 -7.87 -0.32 -12.19
CA SER A 158 -6.75 -0.82 -11.38
C SER A 158 -7.14 -1.00 -9.91
N LEU A 159 -7.90 -0.06 -9.33
CA LEU A 159 -8.48 -0.21 -7.97
C LEU A 159 -9.35 -1.46 -7.82
N LYS A 160 -10.21 -1.73 -8.81
CA LYS A 160 -11.10 -2.90 -8.78
C LYS A 160 -10.32 -4.20 -8.90
N GLU A 161 -9.26 -4.23 -9.67
CA GLU A 161 -8.37 -5.39 -9.77
C GLU A 161 -7.65 -5.64 -8.45
N SER A 162 -7.09 -4.61 -7.78
CA SER A 162 -6.49 -4.79 -6.44
C SER A 162 -7.49 -5.32 -5.40
N ILE A 163 -8.73 -4.82 -5.41
CA ILE A 163 -9.80 -5.33 -4.52
C ILE A 163 -10.18 -6.76 -4.88
N LYS A 164 -10.19 -7.13 -6.16
CA LYS A 164 -10.47 -8.49 -6.63
C LYS A 164 -9.37 -9.47 -6.25
N GLU A 165 -8.11 -9.05 -6.27
CA GLU A 165 -6.97 -9.80 -5.74
C GLU A 165 -7.12 -9.99 -4.23
N LEU A 166 -7.43 -8.91 -3.49
CA LEU A 166 -7.67 -8.98 -2.04
C LEU A 166 -8.82 -9.95 -1.71
N ARG A 167 -9.91 -9.95 -2.48
CA ARG A 167 -11.04 -10.87 -2.32
C ARG A 167 -10.65 -12.35 -2.49
N GLN A 168 -9.52 -12.66 -3.13
CA GLN A 168 -9.02 -14.04 -3.17
C GLN A 168 -8.64 -14.56 -1.78
N LEU A 169 -8.41 -13.69 -0.80
CA LEU A 169 -8.24 -14.08 0.60
C LEU A 169 -9.36 -14.98 1.10
N ALA A 170 -10.62 -14.76 0.68
CA ALA A 170 -11.75 -15.59 1.09
C ALA A 170 -11.58 -17.06 0.67
N LYS A 171 -10.83 -17.31 -0.42
CA LYS A 171 -10.55 -18.64 -0.98
C LYS A 171 -9.15 -19.17 -0.65
N ALA A 172 -8.28 -18.35 -0.08
CA ALA A 172 -6.91 -18.74 0.25
C ALA A 172 -6.90 -19.77 1.39
N GLU A 173 -5.97 -20.72 1.30
CA GLU A 173 -5.76 -21.71 2.36
C GLU A 173 -5.18 -21.05 3.62
N ASP A 174 -5.49 -21.66 4.76
CA ASP A 174 -4.98 -21.21 6.05
C ASP A 174 -3.47 -21.43 6.13
N TYR A 175 -2.73 -20.38 6.47
CA TYR A 175 -1.30 -20.40 6.66
C TYR A 175 -0.93 -20.87 8.08
N LYS A 176 -0.90 -22.19 8.27
CA LYS A 176 -0.73 -22.83 9.60
C LYS A 176 0.64 -22.63 10.25
N ASN A 177 1.68 -22.39 9.45
CA ASN A 177 3.08 -22.34 9.91
C ASN A 177 3.62 -20.90 9.93
N TYR A 178 2.79 -19.94 10.35
CA TYR A 178 3.24 -18.57 10.52
C TYR A 178 4.39 -18.48 11.53
N LYS A 179 5.45 -17.78 11.15
CA LYS A 179 6.60 -17.48 12.00
C LYS A 179 6.79 -15.97 12.04
N GLU A 180 6.70 -15.39 13.22
CA GLU A 180 6.76 -13.94 13.40
C GLU A 180 8.09 -13.34 12.95
N ASP A 181 9.20 -14.07 13.11
CA ASP A 181 10.54 -13.57 12.77
C ASP A 181 10.89 -13.66 11.28
N ASP A 182 10.09 -14.38 10.49
CA ASP A 182 10.27 -14.45 9.05
C ASP A 182 9.91 -13.09 8.41
N PHE A 183 10.55 -12.79 7.27
CA PHE A 183 10.28 -11.61 6.46
C PHE A 183 8.94 -11.76 5.69
N ASN A 184 7.84 -11.73 6.43
CA ASN A 184 6.50 -12.03 5.94
C ASN A 184 5.89 -10.93 5.07
N THR A 185 6.36 -9.69 5.20
CA THR A 185 5.90 -8.55 4.39
C THR A 185 6.95 -8.17 3.37
N SER A 186 6.53 -7.98 2.12
CA SER A 186 7.38 -7.47 1.05
C SER A 186 6.68 -6.49 0.12
N PHE A 187 7.43 -5.50 -0.33
CA PHE A 187 7.06 -4.56 -1.39
C PHE A 187 8.06 -4.73 -2.54
N THR A 188 7.55 -5.09 -3.72
CA THR A 188 8.34 -5.26 -4.94
C THR A 188 8.05 -4.09 -5.88
N TYR A 189 9.10 -3.35 -6.25
CA TYR A 189 9.04 -2.22 -7.16
C TYR A 189 9.69 -2.63 -8.49
N HIS A 190 8.93 -2.51 -9.58
CA HIS A 190 9.43 -2.72 -10.93
C HIS A 190 9.96 -1.38 -11.46
N LEU A 191 11.27 -1.21 -11.46
CA LEU A 191 11.92 0.04 -11.84
C LEU A 191 11.87 0.20 -13.37
N ASP A 192 11.48 1.38 -13.83
CA ASP A 192 11.53 1.75 -15.25
C ASP A 192 12.81 2.57 -15.56
N GLU A 193 12.85 3.28 -16.68
CA GLU A 193 13.98 4.14 -17.03
C GLU A 193 14.05 5.42 -16.16
N ASP A 194 12.94 5.79 -15.53
CA ASP A 194 12.84 6.89 -14.56
C ASP A 194 13.12 6.39 -13.12
N GLY A 195 13.31 5.07 -12.95
CA GLY A 195 13.50 4.36 -11.69
C GLY A 195 14.95 3.87 -11.45
N LEU A 196 15.50 4.36 -10.32
CA LEU A 196 16.89 4.59 -9.91
C LEU A 196 17.54 5.84 -10.50
#